data_AF-A0A1L3F965-F1
#
_entry.id   AF-A0A1L3F965-F1
#
_cell.length_a   1.000
_cell.length_b   1.000
_cell.length_c   1.000
_cell.angle_alpha   90.00
_cell.angle_beta   90.00
_cell.angle_gamma   90.00
#
_symmetry.space_group_name_H-M   'P 1'
#
loop_
_entity.id
_entity.type
_entity.pdbx_description
1 polymer ?
#
loop_
_entity_poly.entity_id
_entity_poly.type
_entity_poly.pdbx_seq_one_letter_code
_entity_poly.pdbx_strand_id
1 'polypeptide(L)'
;MTTTQLASAIEREITPSLIASDRVEGTAVYDAQGKRIGKLEHLVIDKSGGRVIYAVLSFGGFLAIGANHYPIPWQMLDFDEELGGYRVGITEQQLKNAPKTDQGGGWEQANRDRDEEVYGYWEQPTPDQTSSLISSDRVEEMPVFDLHGKRIGKVERLMIDKVTGQIAYAILSFGGFLGIGEDQYPIPWSMLTYNEKPDGFQVDITEEELKKAPKIEPGEHWEQTTRARNQDVYDYWEVTYYLIVVPDSP
;
A
#
# COMPACT_ATOMS: atom_id res chain seq x y z
N MET A 1 -22.92 -0.40 -27.45
CA MET A 1 -21.90 -1.31 -26.89
C MET A 1 -22.53 -2.69 -26.77
N THR A 2 -21.86 -3.75 -27.24
CA THR A 2 -22.38 -5.13 -27.14
C THR A 2 -22.20 -5.67 -25.72
N THR A 3 -22.98 -6.67 -25.32
CA THR A 3 -22.89 -7.33 -24.00
C THR A 3 -21.47 -7.79 -23.66
N THR A 4 -20.70 -8.25 -24.66
CA THR A 4 -19.28 -8.62 -24.52
C THR A 4 -18.37 -7.43 -24.22
N GLN A 5 -18.67 -6.26 -24.78
CA GLN A 5 -17.90 -5.03 -24.57
C GLN A 5 -18.19 -4.42 -23.19
N LEU A 6 -19.43 -4.53 -22.71
CA LEU A 6 -19.81 -4.18 -21.34
C LEU A 6 -19.18 -5.14 -20.32
N ALA A 7 -19.24 -6.45 -20.55
CA ALA A 7 -18.60 -7.43 -19.66
C ALA A 7 -17.09 -7.22 -19.58
N SER A 8 -16.41 -7.00 -20.71
CA SER A 8 -14.96 -6.72 -20.73
C SER A 8 -14.59 -5.37 -20.10
N ALA A 9 -15.43 -4.35 -20.21
CA ALA A 9 -15.21 -3.06 -19.56
C ALA A 9 -15.43 -3.16 -18.05
N ILE A 10 -16.48 -3.83 -17.62
CA ILE A 10 -16.78 -4.11 -16.20
C ILE A 10 -15.67 -5.01 -15.61
N GLU A 11 -15.24 -6.06 -16.31
CA GLU A 11 -14.16 -6.94 -15.86
C GLU A 11 -12.81 -6.22 -15.74
N ARG A 12 -12.53 -5.22 -16.59
CA ARG A 12 -11.37 -4.33 -16.45
C ARG A 12 -11.51 -3.34 -15.29
N GLU A 13 -12.71 -2.81 -15.04
CA GLU A 13 -12.97 -1.94 -13.88
C GLU A 13 -12.88 -2.69 -12.53
N ILE A 14 -13.14 -4.00 -12.51
CA ILE A 14 -13.09 -4.83 -11.27
C ILE A 14 -11.80 -5.67 -11.18
N THR A 15 -10.87 -5.56 -12.14
CA THR A 15 -9.54 -6.17 -12.00
C THR A 15 -8.70 -5.20 -11.18
N PRO A 16 -8.26 -5.58 -9.98
CA PRO A 16 -7.48 -4.66 -9.19
C PRO A 16 -6.16 -4.35 -9.88
N SER A 17 -5.90 -3.05 -10.01
CA SER A 17 -4.60 -2.58 -10.44
C SER A 17 -3.72 -2.54 -9.19
N LEU A 18 -3.05 -3.66 -8.88
CA LEU A 18 -2.17 -3.75 -7.73
C LEU A 18 -0.81 -3.12 -8.03
N ILE A 19 -0.21 -2.50 -7.01
CA ILE A 19 1.18 -2.06 -7.00
C ILE A 19 1.86 -2.51 -5.71
N ALA A 20 3.09 -2.98 -5.82
CA ALA A 20 3.91 -3.29 -4.67
C ALA A 20 4.41 -1.99 -4.00
N SER A 21 4.44 -1.93 -2.67
CA SER A 21 4.88 -0.75 -1.90
C SER A 21 6.26 -0.26 -2.32
N ASP A 22 7.22 -1.17 -2.44
CA ASP A 22 8.61 -0.90 -2.87
C ASP A 22 8.72 -0.31 -4.29
N ARG A 23 7.72 -0.52 -5.15
CA ARG A 23 7.63 0.13 -6.45
C ARG A 23 7.01 1.52 -6.39
N VAL A 24 6.18 1.80 -5.39
CA VAL A 24 5.62 3.15 -5.20
C VAL A 24 6.75 4.08 -4.75
N GLU A 25 7.62 3.57 -3.88
CA GLU A 25 8.80 4.29 -3.41
C GLU A 25 9.77 4.62 -4.55
N GLY A 26 10.25 5.85 -4.57
CA GLY A 26 11.13 6.36 -5.63
C GLY A 26 10.42 6.72 -6.94
N THR A 27 9.15 6.39 -7.11
CA THR A 27 8.38 6.68 -8.33
C THR A 27 8.26 8.18 -8.56
N ALA A 28 8.47 8.62 -9.81
CA ALA A 28 8.40 10.03 -10.16
C ALA A 28 6.97 10.57 -10.07
N VAL A 29 6.84 11.79 -9.57
CA VAL A 29 5.57 12.52 -9.53
C VAL A 29 5.63 13.69 -10.51
N TYR A 30 4.56 13.85 -11.28
CA TYR A 30 4.40 14.82 -12.34
C TYR A 30 3.19 15.72 -12.06
N ASP A 31 3.30 16.99 -12.42
CA ASP A 31 2.16 17.90 -12.41
C ASP A 31 1.20 17.63 -13.60
N ALA A 32 0.10 18.37 -13.65
CA ALA A 32 -0.90 18.30 -14.72
C ALA A 32 -0.33 18.64 -16.12
N GLN A 33 0.83 19.30 -16.21
CA GLN A 33 1.51 19.61 -17.47
C GLN A 33 2.54 18.54 -17.86
N GLY A 34 2.72 17.51 -17.05
CA GLY A 34 3.70 16.45 -17.26
C GLY A 34 5.13 16.86 -16.89
N LYS A 35 5.32 17.98 -16.18
CA LYS A 35 6.62 18.33 -15.62
C LYS A 35 6.83 17.52 -14.34
N ARG A 36 7.99 16.87 -14.22
CA ARG A 36 8.38 16.17 -12.99
C ARG A 36 8.55 17.18 -11.86
N ILE A 37 7.82 16.97 -10.78
CA ILE A 37 7.87 17.79 -9.56
C ILE A 37 8.48 17.05 -8.37
N GLY A 38 8.82 15.76 -8.49
CA GLY A 38 9.51 15.08 -7.41
C GLY A 38 9.51 13.57 -7.56
N LYS A 39 9.55 12.89 -6.41
CA LYS A 39 9.37 11.45 -6.30
C LYS A 39 8.68 11.10 -4.99
N LEU A 40 7.91 10.02 -4.97
CA LEU A 40 7.41 9.46 -3.73
C LEU A 40 8.56 8.87 -2.94
N GLU A 41 8.54 9.06 -1.62
CA GLU A 41 9.56 8.56 -0.72
C GLU A 41 9.09 7.30 -0.01
N HIS A 42 7.93 7.39 0.66
CA HIS A 42 7.26 6.27 1.32
C HIS A 42 5.76 6.57 1.39
N LEU A 43 5.00 5.55 1.76
CA LEU A 43 3.58 5.63 2.05
C LEU A 43 3.35 5.66 3.54
N VAL A 44 2.31 6.36 3.98
CA VAL A 44 1.83 6.32 5.36
C VAL A 44 0.56 5.50 5.36
N ILE A 45 0.58 4.41 6.11
CA ILE A 45 -0.44 3.36 6.11
C ILE A 45 -1.14 3.33 7.46
N ASP A 46 -2.45 3.21 7.44
CA ASP A 46 -3.24 2.80 8.58
C ASP A 46 -3.11 1.28 8.77
N LYS A 47 -2.30 0.86 9.75
CA LYS A 47 -2.01 -0.56 10.01
C LYS A 47 -3.20 -1.35 10.56
N SER A 48 -4.22 -0.67 11.06
CA SER A 48 -5.44 -1.31 11.55
C SER A 48 -6.48 -1.42 10.44
N GLY A 49 -6.65 -0.35 9.67
CA GLY A 49 -7.63 -0.28 8.57
C GLY A 49 -7.17 -0.83 7.23
N GLY A 50 -5.86 -1.04 7.04
CA GLY A 50 -5.31 -1.59 5.79
C GLY A 50 -5.41 -0.64 4.60
N ARG A 51 -5.16 0.65 4.81
CA ARG A 51 -5.27 1.68 3.76
C ARG A 51 -4.10 2.64 3.79
N VAL A 52 -3.69 3.09 2.61
CA VAL A 52 -2.74 4.19 2.47
C VAL A 52 -3.47 5.52 2.74
N ILE A 53 -2.98 6.26 3.72
CA ILE A 53 -3.50 7.57 4.13
C ILE A 53 -2.76 8.68 3.39
N TYR A 54 -1.43 8.57 3.27
CA TYR A 54 -0.62 9.56 2.56
C TYR A 54 0.40 8.89 1.65
N ALA A 55 0.71 9.53 0.54
CA ALA A 55 1.98 9.37 -0.14
C ALA A 55 2.88 10.56 0.22
N VAL A 56 4.09 10.29 0.70
CA VAL A 56 5.04 11.36 1.05
C VAL A 56 5.85 11.73 -0.18
N LEU A 57 5.58 12.91 -0.74
CA LEU A 57 6.30 13.48 -1.88
C LEU A 57 7.56 14.20 -1.40
N SER A 58 8.71 13.77 -1.92
CA SER A 58 9.98 14.47 -1.78
C SER A 58 10.10 15.53 -2.88
N PHE A 59 10.14 16.81 -2.49
CA PHE A 59 10.27 17.95 -3.40
C PHE A 59 11.27 19.01 -2.93
N GLY A 60 12.04 19.52 -3.90
CA GLY A 60 13.19 20.38 -3.65
C GLY A 60 14.40 19.58 -3.16
N GLY A 61 15.58 20.18 -3.14
CA GLY A 61 16.84 19.51 -2.76
C GLY A 61 17.63 18.95 -3.94
N PHE A 62 18.96 18.93 -3.80
CA PHE A 62 19.88 18.32 -4.75
C PHE A 62 20.37 17.01 -4.14
N LEU A 63 20.20 15.88 -4.83
CA LEU A 63 20.61 14.55 -4.34
C LEU A 63 20.00 14.15 -2.97
N ALA A 64 18.70 14.42 -2.75
CA ALA A 64 17.98 14.17 -1.49
C ALA A 64 18.46 14.99 -0.26
N ILE A 65 19.52 15.80 -0.40
CA ILE A 65 19.97 16.73 0.63
C ILE A 65 19.12 18.00 0.54
N GLY A 66 18.46 18.34 1.65
CA GLY A 66 17.61 19.53 1.75
C GLY A 66 16.26 19.43 1.03
N ALA A 67 15.80 18.21 0.70
CA ALA A 67 14.44 18.00 0.22
C ALA A 67 13.42 18.25 1.34
N ASN A 68 12.27 18.81 0.99
CA ASN A 68 11.12 18.89 1.88
C ASN A 68 10.17 17.73 1.57
N HIS A 69 9.50 17.26 2.62
CA HIS A 69 8.59 16.12 2.57
C HIS A 69 7.16 16.61 2.70
N TYR A 70 6.34 16.28 1.70
CA TYR A 70 4.98 16.76 1.57
C TYR A 70 4.01 15.57 1.59
N PRO A 71 3.17 15.44 2.62
CA PRO A 71 2.10 14.47 2.62
C PRO A 71 1.04 14.87 1.59
N ILE A 72 0.73 13.94 0.71
CA ILE A 72 -0.35 14.09 -0.26
C ILE A 72 -1.35 12.97 0.00
N PRO A 73 -2.65 13.27 0.20
CA PRO A 73 -3.70 12.27 0.27
C PRO A 73 -3.62 11.33 -0.92
N TRP A 74 -3.67 10.01 -0.67
CA TRP A 74 -3.50 8.99 -1.71
C TRP A 74 -4.43 9.20 -2.92
N GLN A 75 -5.65 9.65 -2.65
CA GLN A 75 -6.72 9.86 -3.63
C GLN A 75 -6.42 10.95 -4.66
N MET A 76 -5.40 11.77 -4.42
CA MET A 76 -4.95 12.79 -5.37
C MET A 76 -3.92 12.27 -6.38
N LEU A 77 -3.41 11.05 -6.21
CA LEU A 77 -2.40 10.48 -7.06
C LEU A 77 -3.02 9.57 -8.11
N ASP A 78 -2.82 9.92 -9.37
CA ASP A 78 -3.24 9.10 -10.51
C ASP A 78 -2.02 8.40 -11.10
N PHE A 79 -1.99 7.07 -11.07
CA PHE A 79 -0.90 6.33 -11.71
C PHE A 79 -1.04 6.37 -13.23
N ASP A 80 -0.02 6.89 -13.92
CA ASP A 80 0.09 6.92 -15.38
C ASP A 80 1.08 5.84 -15.84
N GLU A 81 0.55 4.80 -16.49
CA GLU A 81 1.34 3.68 -17.01
C GLU A 81 2.30 4.08 -18.13
N GLU A 82 1.97 5.10 -18.94
CA GLU A 82 2.83 5.57 -20.02
C GLU A 82 4.05 6.30 -19.48
N LEU A 83 3.87 7.05 -18.39
CA LEU A 83 4.96 7.73 -17.68
C LEU A 83 5.72 6.81 -16.72
N GLY A 84 5.12 5.69 -16.31
CA GLY A 84 5.62 4.88 -15.20
C GLY A 84 5.70 5.70 -13.90
N GLY A 85 4.74 6.61 -13.68
CA GLY A 85 4.78 7.58 -12.60
C GLY A 85 3.41 8.09 -12.19
N TYR A 86 3.35 8.87 -11.11
CA TYR A 86 2.09 9.46 -10.64
C TYR A 86 1.89 10.86 -11.18
N ARG A 87 0.69 11.17 -11.65
CA ARG A 87 0.24 12.55 -11.91
C ARG A 87 -0.54 13.07 -10.72
N VAL A 88 -0.35 14.35 -10.46
CA VAL A 88 -1.15 15.09 -9.48
C VAL A 88 -1.62 16.40 -10.09
N GLY A 89 -2.83 16.83 -9.72
CA GLY A 89 -3.39 18.14 -10.08
C GLY A 89 -2.81 19.31 -9.29
N ILE A 90 -1.56 19.19 -8.80
CA ILE A 90 -0.94 20.11 -7.84
C ILE A 90 0.10 20.97 -8.56
N THR A 91 0.06 22.27 -8.34
CA THR A 91 1.10 23.19 -8.84
C THR A 91 2.30 23.25 -7.89
N GLU A 92 3.47 23.61 -8.43
CA GLU A 92 4.67 23.84 -7.63
C GLU A 92 4.44 24.87 -6.50
N GLN A 93 3.60 25.88 -6.76
CA GLN A 93 3.29 26.92 -5.78
C GLN A 93 2.41 26.41 -4.63
N GLN A 94 1.42 25.55 -4.94
CA GLN A 94 0.65 24.86 -3.91
C GLN A 94 1.57 23.98 -3.07
N LEU A 95 2.45 23.19 -3.71
CA LEU A 95 3.37 22.33 -2.98
C LEU A 95 4.31 23.11 -2.03
N LYS A 96 4.83 24.27 -2.46
CA LYS A 96 5.66 25.13 -1.58
C LYS A 96 4.91 25.69 -0.37
N ASN A 97 3.59 25.85 -0.49
CA ASN A 97 2.72 26.37 0.56
C ASN A 97 2.03 25.28 1.39
N ALA A 98 2.19 24.01 0.99
CA ALA A 98 1.56 22.89 1.67
C ALA A 98 2.21 22.62 3.04
N PRO A 99 1.46 22.03 3.98
CA PRO A 99 2.02 21.48 5.20
C PRO A 99 3.17 20.53 4.84
N LYS A 100 4.31 20.68 5.54
CA LYS A 100 5.51 19.87 5.32
C LYS A 100 6.01 19.30 6.64
N THR A 101 6.70 18.17 6.55
CA THR A 101 7.40 17.58 7.70
C THR A 101 8.88 17.94 7.63
N ASP A 102 9.49 18.14 8.79
CA ASP A 102 10.92 18.24 8.93
C ASP A 102 11.62 16.88 8.70
N GLN A 103 12.88 16.92 8.30
CA GLN A 103 13.61 15.72 7.91
C GLN A 103 13.75 14.76 9.11
N GLY A 104 13.08 13.61 9.04
CA GLY A 104 13.35 12.45 9.89
C GLY A 104 12.38 12.19 11.05
N GLY A 105 11.19 12.79 11.11
CA GLY A 105 10.29 12.55 12.24
C GLY A 105 8.79 12.66 11.96
N GLY A 106 8.08 11.54 12.10
CA GLY A 106 6.85 11.55 12.87
C GLY A 106 5.53 11.29 12.15
N TRP A 107 5.45 10.56 11.04
CA TRP A 107 4.15 10.02 10.57
C TRP A 107 3.65 8.85 11.40
N GLU A 108 4.55 8.21 12.12
CA GLU A 108 4.34 7.00 12.93
C GLU A 108 3.41 7.23 14.12
N GLN A 109 3.27 8.50 14.51
CA GLN A 109 2.35 8.90 15.56
C GLN A 109 1.15 9.57 14.91
N ALA A 110 0.02 8.85 14.99
CA ALA A 110 -1.28 9.38 14.65
C ALA A 110 -1.47 10.76 15.27
N ASN A 111 -1.66 11.78 14.44
CA ASN A 111 -1.87 13.15 14.89
C ASN A 111 -3.04 13.73 14.12
N ARG A 112 -4.21 13.70 14.76
CA ARG A 112 -5.45 14.15 14.15
C ARG A 112 -5.40 15.62 13.71
N ASP A 113 -4.78 16.49 14.49
CA ASP A 113 -4.67 17.92 14.14
C ASP A 113 -3.86 18.10 12.86
N ARG A 114 -2.77 17.32 12.71
CA ARG A 114 -1.98 17.29 11.48
C ARG A 114 -2.78 16.70 10.33
N ASP A 115 -3.52 15.63 10.58
CA ASP A 115 -4.33 15.00 9.54
C ASP A 115 -5.40 15.98 9.02
N GLU A 116 -6.09 16.69 9.92
CA GLU A 116 -7.05 17.72 9.57
C GLU A 116 -6.40 18.91 8.85
N GLU A 117 -5.18 19.32 9.24
CA GLU A 117 -4.42 20.36 8.54
C GLU A 117 -4.06 19.95 7.11
N VAL A 118 -3.52 18.74 6.92
CA VAL A 118 -3.08 18.23 5.61
C VAL A 118 -4.29 18.02 4.70
N TYR A 119 -5.29 17.25 5.15
CA TYR A 119 -6.49 16.99 4.35
C TYR A 119 -7.28 18.28 4.07
N GLY A 120 -7.37 19.17 5.05
CA GLY A 120 -8.00 20.48 4.90
C GLY A 120 -7.30 21.38 3.88
N TYR A 121 -5.96 21.39 3.87
CA TYR A 121 -5.18 22.14 2.87
C TYR A 121 -5.45 21.66 1.43
N TRP A 122 -5.58 20.34 1.26
CA TRP A 122 -5.82 19.71 -0.03
C TRP A 122 -7.31 19.61 -0.42
N GLU A 123 -8.20 20.19 0.38
CA GLU A 123 -9.66 20.13 0.20
C GLU A 123 -10.18 18.69 0.08
N GLN A 124 -9.53 17.76 0.78
CA GLN A 124 -9.89 16.34 0.82
C GLN A 124 -10.64 16.01 2.12
N PRO A 125 -11.56 15.03 2.11
CA PRO A 125 -12.21 14.57 3.32
C PRO A 125 -11.21 13.87 4.24
N THR A 126 -11.09 14.34 5.49
CA THR A 126 -10.24 13.68 6.49
C THR A 126 -10.76 12.26 6.76
N PRO A 127 -9.91 11.23 6.74
CA PRO A 127 -10.33 9.86 7.04
C PRO A 127 -10.84 9.74 8.49
N ASP A 128 -11.95 9.03 8.68
CA ASP A 128 -12.64 8.93 9.98
C ASP A 128 -11.79 8.34 11.12
N GLN A 129 -10.71 7.60 10.81
CA GLN A 129 -9.83 6.92 11.77
C GLN A 129 -8.39 6.79 11.23
N THR A 130 -7.43 7.45 11.87
CA THR A 130 -5.98 7.35 11.58
C THR A 130 -5.20 6.97 12.84
N SER A 131 -5.81 6.21 13.76
CA SER A 131 -5.25 5.96 15.11
C SER A 131 -3.98 5.11 15.12
N SER A 132 -3.56 4.56 13.99
CA SER A 132 -2.46 3.61 13.89
C SER A 132 -1.73 3.80 12.57
N LEU A 133 -0.87 4.80 12.49
CA LEU A 133 -0.09 5.08 11.28
C LEU A 133 1.29 4.42 11.34
N ILE A 134 1.79 4.01 10.19
CA ILE A 134 3.14 3.46 10.01
C ILE A 134 3.60 3.72 8.58
N SER A 135 4.89 3.98 8.39
CA SER A 135 5.44 4.17 7.06
C SER A 135 5.66 2.82 6.34
N SER A 136 5.54 2.76 5.01
CA SER A 136 5.69 1.52 4.23
C SER A 136 7.06 0.87 4.43
N ASP A 137 8.13 1.65 4.40
CA ASP A 137 9.51 1.23 4.67
C ASP A 137 9.69 0.60 6.06
N ARG A 138 8.84 0.98 7.03
CA ARG A 138 8.80 0.38 8.36
C ARG A 138 7.90 -0.85 8.46
N VAL A 139 6.84 -0.93 7.65
CA VAL A 139 5.99 -2.13 7.56
C VAL A 139 6.76 -3.26 6.91
N GLU A 140 7.52 -2.92 5.87
CA GLU A 140 8.51 -3.78 5.29
C GLU A 140 9.50 -4.22 6.39
N GLU A 141 9.86 -5.49 6.37
CA GLU A 141 10.65 -6.19 7.39
C GLU A 141 9.99 -6.44 8.76
N MET A 142 8.77 -5.98 9.00
CA MET A 142 8.08 -6.26 10.27
C MET A 142 7.92 -7.77 10.48
N PRO A 143 8.23 -8.27 11.69
CA PRO A 143 8.07 -9.68 11.98
C PRO A 143 6.59 -10.07 11.96
N VAL A 144 6.34 -11.27 11.42
CA VAL A 144 5.02 -11.91 11.48
C VAL A 144 5.10 -13.08 12.45
N PHE A 145 4.11 -13.18 13.34
CA PHE A 145 4.02 -14.17 14.40
C PHE A 145 2.75 -15.01 14.26
N ASP A 146 2.80 -16.26 14.72
CA ASP A 146 1.60 -17.07 14.91
C ASP A 146 0.86 -16.68 16.21
N LEU A 147 -0.27 -17.33 16.48
CA LEU A 147 -1.05 -17.13 17.73
C LEU A 147 -0.29 -17.48 19.02
N HIS A 148 0.78 -18.28 18.92
CA HIS A 148 1.62 -18.67 20.04
C HIS A 148 2.82 -17.73 20.23
N GLY A 149 2.95 -16.70 19.41
CA GLY A 149 4.07 -15.74 19.44
C GLY A 149 5.37 -16.28 18.85
N LYS A 150 5.34 -17.42 18.13
CA LYS A 150 6.49 -17.89 17.35
C LYS A 150 6.56 -17.04 16.08
N ARG A 151 7.75 -16.52 15.79
CA ARG A 151 7.99 -15.80 14.53
C ARG A 151 7.91 -16.79 13.36
N ILE A 152 7.10 -16.45 12.36
CA ILE A 152 6.87 -17.21 11.13
C ILE A 152 7.24 -16.42 9.87
N GLY A 153 8.09 -15.40 10.00
CA GLY A 153 8.64 -14.67 8.86
C GLY A 153 8.73 -13.17 9.10
N LYS A 154 8.68 -12.44 7.99
CA LYS A 154 8.56 -10.98 7.94
C LYS A 154 7.73 -10.53 6.75
N VAL A 155 7.14 -9.35 6.85
CA VAL A 155 6.52 -8.68 5.69
C VAL A 155 7.64 -8.26 4.75
N GLU A 156 7.57 -8.68 3.49
CA GLU A 156 8.52 -8.31 2.44
C GLU A 156 8.07 -7.04 1.72
N ARG A 157 6.78 -6.94 1.41
CA ARG A 157 6.15 -5.80 0.72
C ARG A 157 4.63 -5.86 0.86
N LEU A 158 3.97 -4.74 0.58
CA LEU A 158 2.51 -4.66 0.54
C LEU A 158 2.01 -4.57 -0.90
N MET A 159 0.91 -5.24 -1.19
CA MET A 159 0.20 -5.13 -2.46
C MET A 159 -0.99 -4.19 -2.28
N ILE A 160 -0.90 -3.04 -2.92
CA ILE A 160 -1.82 -1.92 -2.74
C ILE A 160 -2.64 -1.75 -4.00
N ASP A 161 -3.95 -1.61 -3.87
CA ASP A 161 -4.81 -1.21 -4.97
C ASP A 161 -4.55 0.26 -5.33
N LYS A 162 -4.13 0.49 -6.57
CA LYS A 162 -3.69 1.82 -7.05
C LYS A 162 -4.78 2.88 -6.96
N VAL A 163 -6.05 2.49 -7.00
CA VAL A 163 -7.20 3.41 -7.06
C VAL A 163 -7.67 3.74 -5.65
N THR A 164 -7.93 2.70 -4.85
CA THR A 164 -8.55 2.85 -3.52
C THR A 164 -7.53 3.09 -2.41
N GLY A 165 -6.27 2.69 -2.63
CA GLY A 165 -5.23 2.68 -1.59
C GLY A 165 -5.39 1.56 -0.57
N GLN A 166 -6.34 0.64 -0.77
CA GLN A 166 -6.51 -0.52 0.10
C GLN A 166 -5.37 -1.51 -0.09
N ILE A 167 -4.90 -2.09 1.01
CA ILE A 167 -3.92 -3.16 0.99
C ILE A 167 -4.65 -4.47 0.79
N ALA A 168 -4.42 -5.11 -0.36
CA ALA A 168 -4.96 -6.43 -0.65
C ALA A 168 -4.20 -7.51 0.12
N TYR A 169 -2.87 -7.48 0.02
CA TYR A 169 -1.99 -8.50 0.58
C TYR A 169 -0.78 -7.88 1.28
N ALA A 170 -0.31 -8.53 2.33
CA ALA A 170 1.10 -8.48 2.67
C ALA A 170 1.79 -9.71 2.06
N ILE A 171 2.92 -9.51 1.40
CA ILE A 171 3.75 -10.62 0.97
C ILE A 171 4.60 -11.05 2.16
N LEU A 172 4.29 -12.21 2.73
CA LEU A 172 5.04 -12.84 3.81
C LEU A 172 6.24 -13.56 3.20
N SER A 173 7.44 -13.19 3.62
CA SER A 173 8.63 -14.01 3.37
C SER A 173 8.77 -15.04 4.49
N PHE A 174 8.79 -16.32 4.13
CA PHE A 174 8.89 -17.45 5.06
C PHE A 174 9.84 -18.54 4.57
N GLY A 175 10.59 -19.12 5.51
CA GLY A 175 11.60 -20.12 5.20
C GLY A 175 12.93 -19.49 4.78
N GLY A 176 13.87 -20.34 4.34
CA GLY A 176 15.22 -19.91 3.96
C GLY A 176 16.18 -19.66 5.14
N PHE A 177 17.45 -19.40 4.81
CA PHE A 177 18.50 -19.02 5.76
C PHE A 177 19.19 -17.77 5.22
N LEU A 178 19.18 -16.68 5.99
CA LEU A 178 19.82 -15.39 5.62
C LEU A 178 19.36 -14.82 4.26
N GLY A 179 18.05 -14.81 3.96
CA GLY A 179 17.52 -14.28 2.69
C GLY A 179 17.70 -15.20 1.48
N ILE A 180 18.27 -16.40 1.67
CA ILE A 180 18.46 -17.38 0.60
C ILE A 180 17.41 -18.48 0.74
N GLY A 181 16.63 -18.66 -0.32
CA GLY A 181 15.61 -19.72 -0.43
C GLY A 181 14.36 -19.45 0.40
N GLU A 182 14.01 -18.18 0.62
CA GLU A 182 12.74 -17.81 1.23
C GLU A 182 11.62 -17.97 0.19
N ASP A 183 10.50 -18.57 0.59
CA ASP A 183 9.28 -18.60 -0.20
C ASP A 183 8.44 -17.36 0.15
N GLN A 184 7.77 -16.79 -0.85
CA GLN A 184 6.94 -15.61 -0.69
C GLN A 184 5.46 -15.98 -0.79
N TYR A 185 4.68 -15.60 0.23
CA TYR A 185 3.27 -15.96 0.35
C TYR A 185 2.41 -14.70 0.41
N PRO A 186 1.47 -14.50 -0.53
CA PRO A 186 0.47 -13.45 -0.41
C PRO A 186 -0.51 -13.81 0.71
N ILE A 187 -0.46 -13.03 1.80
CA ILE A 187 -1.39 -13.14 2.92
C ILE A 187 -2.39 -12.00 2.84
N PRO A 188 -3.71 -12.29 2.74
CA PRO A 188 -4.74 -11.26 2.79
C PRO A 188 -4.57 -10.36 4.00
N TRP A 189 -4.58 -9.04 3.78
CA TRP A 189 -4.37 -8.07 4.87
C TRP A 189 -5.35 -8.25 6.02
N SER A 190 -6.59 -8.64 5.73
CA SER A 190 -7.66 -8.88 6.71
C SER A 190 -7.35 -9.99 7.72
N MET A 191 -6.35 -10.85 7.46
CA MET A 191 -5.91 -11.88 8.39
C MET A 191 -4.87 -11.36 9.39
N LEU A 192 -4.21 -10.24 9.09
CA LEU A 192 -3.13 -9.70 9.91
C LEU A 192 -3.71 -8.81 11.00
N THR A 193 -3.26 -9.05 12.23
CA THR A 193 -3.54 -8.18 13.37
C THR A 193 -2.23 -7.58 13.87
N TYR A 194 -2.12 -6.26 13.86
CA TYR A 194 -0.95 -5.59 14.43
C TYR A 194 -0.99 -5.65 15.97
N ASN A 195 0.14 -6.07 16.57
CA ASN A 195 0.37 -6.04 18.01
C ASN A 195 1.55 -5.12 18.32
N GLU A 196 1.44 -4.31 19.38
CA GLU A 196 2.56 -3.48 19.87
C GLU A 196 3.57 -4.28 20.71
N LYS A 197 3.14 -5.42 21.27
CA LYS A 197 3.95 -6.26 22.17
C LYS A 197 3.62 -7.75 21.98
N PRO A 198 4.49 -8.53 21.29
CA PRO A 198 5.67 -8.08 20.55
C PRO A 198 5.29 -7.16 19.38
N ASP A 199 6.17 -6.21 19.02
CA ASP A 199 5.96 -5.32 17.89
C ASP A 199 6.01 -6.12 16.58
N GLY A 200 4.87 -6.25 15.89
CA GLY A 200 4.75 -7.02 14.66
C GLY A 200 3.31 -7.40 14.32
N PHE A 201 3.14 -8.12 13.21
CA PHE A 201 1.84 -8.66 12.83
C PHE A 201 1.67 -10.06 13.39
N GLN A 202 0.46 -10.39 13.83
CA GLN A 202 0.05 -11.72 14.23
C GLN A 202 -0.98 -12.26 13.24
N VAL A 203 -0.91 -13.55 12.96
CA VAL A 203 -1.83 -14.25 12.07
C VAL A 203 -2.11 -15.66 12.60
N ASP A 204 -3.34 -16.14 12.39
CA ASP A 204 -3.73 -17.51 12.72
C ASP A 204 -3.50 -18.44 11.54
N ILE A 205 -2.22 -18.77 11.31
CA ILE A 205 -1.78 -19.69 10.25
C ILE A 205 -0.75 -20.64 10.83
N THR A 206 -0.92 -21.93 10.59
CA THR A 206 0.08 -22.94 10.90
C THR A 206 1.13 -23.04 9.79
N GLU A 207 2.33 -23.50 10.15
CA GLU A 207 3.40 -23.75 9.18
C GLU A 207 2.98 -24.75 8.07
N GLU A 208 2.13 -25.72 8.39
CA GLU A 208 1.65 -26.72 7.43
C GLU A 208 0.59 -26.16 6.46
N GLU A 209 -0.24 -25.22 6.91
CA GLU A 209 -1.12 -24.45 6.03
C GLU A 209 -0.32 -23.52 5.13
N LEU A 210 0.72 -22.88 5.66
CA LEU A 210 1.58 -21.99 4.87
C LEU A 210 2.31 -22.75 3.75
N LYS A 211 2.86 -23.95 4.04
CA LYS A 211 3.52 -24.80 3.02
C LYS A 211 2.61 -25.25 1.88
N LYS A 212 1.30 -25.28 2.10
CA LYS A 212 0.28 -25.65 1.10
C LYS A 212 -0.35 -24.42 0.44
N ALA A 213 -0.10 -23.24 0.97
CA ALA A 213 -0.69 -22.00 0.47
C ALA A 213 -0.16 -21.69 -0.93
N PRO A 214 -0.96 -20.97 -1.74
CA PRO A 214 -0.46 -20.35 -2.96
C PRO A 214 0.76 -19.49 -2.63
N LYS A 215 1.88 -19.74 -3.31
CA LYS A 215 3.10 -18.94 -3.20
C LYS A 215 3.39 -18.19 -4.49
N ILE A 216 4.21 -17.15 -4.40
CA ILE A 216 4.78 -16.46 -5.55
C ILE A 216 5.91 -17.31 -6.10
N GLU A 217 5.82 -17.68 -7.37
CA GLU A 217 6.87 -18.45 -8.03
C GLU A 217 8.08 -17.55 -8.38
N PRO A 218 9.31 -18.09 -8.39
CA PRO A 218 10.48 -17.29 -8.79
C PRO A 218 10.31 -16.66 -10.18
N GLY A 219 10.39 -15.32 -10.23
CA GLY A 219 10.19 -14.55 -11.46
C GLY A 219 8.73 -14.23 -11.79
N GLU A 220 7.77 -14.63 -10.96
CA GLU A 220 6.38 -14.16 -11.04
C GLU A 220 6.30 -12.71 -10.53
N HIS A 221 5.72 -11.83 -11.36
CA HIS A 221 5.44 -10.44 -10.97
C HIS A 221 4.01 -10.36 -10.45
N TRP A 222 3.84 -10.37 -9.12
CA TRP A 222 2.52 -10.46 -8.48
C TRP A 222 1.56 -9.33 -8.91
N GLU A 223 2.08 -8.13 -9.11
CA GLU A 223 1.35 -6.97 -9.64
C GLU A 223 0.71 -7.17 -11.03
N GLN A 224 1.19 -8.14 -11.80
CA GLN A 224 0.75 -8.44 -13.17
C GLN A 224 -0.10 -9.71 -13.21
N THR A 225 -0.40 -10.29 -12.04
CA THR A 225 -1.23 -11.49 -11.95
C THR A 225 -2.69 -11.18 -12.27
N THR A 226 -3.40 -12.23 -12.67
CA THR A 226 -4.81 -12.10 -13.03
C THR A 226 -5.69 -11.98 -11.78
N ARG A 227 -6.89 -11.43 -11.94
CA ARG A 227 -7.90 -11.44 -10.88
C ARG A 227 -8.20 -12.86 -10.38
N ALA A 228 -8.22 -13.86 -11.26
CA ALA A 228 -8.42 -15.26 -10.88
C ALA A 228 -7.28 -15.73 -9.95
N ARG A 229 -6.02 -15.46 -10.32
CA ARG A 229 -4.85 -15.78 -9.48
C ARG A 229 -4.92 -15.10 -8.11
N ASN A 230 -5.38 -13.85 -8.07
CA ASN A 230 -5.61 -13.12 -6.82
C ASN A 230 -6.74 -13.76 -5.99
N GLN A 231 -7.85 -14.14 -6.63
CA GLN A 231 -9.00 -14.74 -5.96
C GLN A 231 -8.67 -16.13 -5.38
N ASP A 232 -7.86 -16.95 -6.08
CA ASP A 232 -7.41 -18.26 -5.59
C ASP A 232 -6.73 -18.17 -4.22
N VAL A 233 -6.03 -17.07 -3.93
CA VAL A 233 -5.41 -16.81 -2.62
C VAL A 233 -6.47 -16.59 -1.55
N TYR A 234 -7.47 -15.76 -1.83
CA TYR A 234 -8.55 -15.49 -0.87
C TYR A 234 -9.41 -16.72 -0.62
N ASP A 235 -9.69 -17.48 -1.68
CA ASP A 235 -10.46 -18.73 -1.60
C ASP A 235 -9.71 -19.78 -0.78
N TYR A 236 -8.38 -19.88 -0.92
CA TYR A 236 -7.55 -20.79 -0.10
C TYR A 236 -7.62 -20.46 1.39
N TRP A 237 -7.56 -19.17 1.74
CA TRP A 237 -7.62 -18.71 3.12
C TRP A 237 -9.05 -18.59 3.67
N GLU A 238 -10.06 -18.89 2.86
CA GLU A 238 -11.49 -18.78 3.19
C GLU A 238 -11.89 -17.38 3.71
N VAL A 239 -11.25 -16.33 3.18
CA VAL A 239 -11.54 -14.94 3.56
C VAL A 239 -12.14 -14.13 2.41
N THR A 240 -12.95 -13.14 2.75
CA THR A 240 -13.64 -12.29 1.78
C THR A 240 -12.64 -11.49 0.93
N TYR A 241 -12.84 -11.51 -0.39
CA TYR A 241 -12.06 -10.69 -1.32
C TYR A 241 -12.20 -9.20 -0.98
N TYR A 242 -11.09 -8.47 -0.92
CA TYR A 242 -11.09 -7.07 -0.48
C TYR A 242 -11.90 -6.13 -1.39
N LEU A 243 -12.04 -6.43 -2.69
CA LEU A 243 -12.86 -5.63 -3.63
C LEU A 243 -14.37 -5.91 -3.57
N ILE A 244 -14.90 -6.62 -2.57
CA ILE A 244 -16.36 -6.73 -2.46
C ILE A 244 -16.93 -5.37 -2.04
N VAL A 245 -17.27 -4.57 -3.04
CA VAL A 245 -18.28 -3.51 -2.92
C VAL A 245 -19.55 -4.22 -2.51
N VAL A 246 -19.98 -4.05 -1.25
CA VAL A 246 -21.35 -4.37 -0.87
C VAL A 246 -22.21 -3.44 -1.73
N PRO A 247 -22.99 -3.94 -2.70
CA PRO A 247 -23.94 -3.07 -3.37
C PRO A 247 -24.88 -2.57 -2.27
N ASP A 248 -25.07 -1.25 -2.20
CA ASP A 248 -26.03 -0.63 -1.29
C ASP A 248 -27.28 -1.50 -1.25
N SER A 249 -27.58 -2.03 -0.06
CA SER A 249 -28.79 -2.82 0.13
C SER A 249 -29.98 -1.91 -0.19
N PRO A 250 -30.98 -2.41 -0.92
CA PRO A 250 -32.06 -1.60 -1.50
C PRO A 250 -32.91 -0.85 -0.46
#